data_AF-A0A317JGA1-F1
#
_entry.id   AF-A0A317JGA1-F1
#
_cell.length_a   1.000
_cell.length_b   1.000
_cell.length_c   1.000
_cell.angle_alpha   90.00
_cell.angle_beta   90.00
_cell.angle_gamma   90.00
#
_symmetry.space_group_name_H-M   'P 1'
#
loop_
_entity.id
_entity.type
_entity.pdbx_description
1 polymer ?
#
loop_
_entity_poly.entity_id
_entity_poly.type
_entity_poly.pdbx_seq_one_letter_code
_entity_poly.pdbx_strand_id
1 'polypeptide(L)'
;MLSYISNILLSIDIVTPKYKPLVYTALGATTLATGAVFSSWESIKIIGLTILTGCAYGIANDMIACRDCIEYFTVGHFYDGLNLASRPVQSLNPSLNAIAWGMLATWPVCALAGVILSTIARAPLPGITLKIKAKQIAPYLAIAAVLTLTIAHIGSRQAQKIMQENPFAKYHDVPLDLQAGWEACNIRNLTGYKALALDSMVLAIGILAVRILKRRDMESS
;
A
#
# COMPACT_ATOMS: atom_id res chain seq x y z
N MET A 1 30.12 -21.49 7.54
CA MET A 1 29.48 -20.95 6.32
C MET A 1 28.21 -21.72 5.95
N LEU A 2 28.24 -23.06 5.89
CA LEU A 2 27.06 -23.89 5.58
C LEU A 2 25.91 -23.78 6.61
N SER A 3 26.19 -23.66 7.91
CA SER A 3 25.11 -23.43 8.90
C SER A 3 24.51 -22.02 8.83
N TYR A 4 25.26 -21.03 8.34
CA TYR A 4 24.78 -19.66 8.14
C TYR A 4 23.84 -19.58 6.94
N ILE A 5 24.20 -20.26 5.84
CA ILE A 5 23.33 -20.43 4.67
C ILE A 5 22.09 -21.26 5.05
N SER A 6 22.23 -22.32 5.85
CA SER A 6 21.10 -23.11 6.36
C SER A 6 20.14 -22.27 7.21
N ASN A 7 20.64 -21.41 8.10
CA ASN A 7 19.79 -20.52 8.89
C ASN A 7 19.10 -19.43 8.06
N ILE A 8 19.73 -18.97 6.98
CA ILE A 8 19.12 -18.06 5.99
C ILE A 8 18.07 -18.79 5.13
N LEU A 9 18.27 -20.07 4.83
CA LEU A 9 17.29 -20.88 4.10
C LEU A 9 16.15 -21.33 5.01
N LEU A 10 16.39 -21.57 6.31
CA LEU A 10 15.36 -21.85 7.31
C LEU A 10 14.52 -20.61 7.62
N SER A 11 15.08 -19.39 7.48
CA SER A 11 14.27 -18.17 7.55
C SER A 11 13.37 -17.96 6.33
N ILE A 12 13.54 -18.74 5.24
CA ILE A 12 12.58 -18.84 4.13
C ILE A 12 11.34 -19.65 4.54
N ASP A 13 11.42 -20.45 5.60
CA ASP A 13 10.26 -21.19 6.14
C ASP A 13 9.39 -20.36 7.09
N ILE A 14 9.68 -19.06 7.23
CA ILE A 14 8.81 -18.14 7.96
C ILE A 14 7.51 -17.81 7.20
N VAL A 15 7.47 -18.07 5.89
CA VAL A 15 6.28 -17.82 5.07
C VAL A 15 5.37 -19.03 5.10
N THR A 16 4.12 -18.83 5.54
CA THR A 16 3.12 -19.90 5.59
C THR A 16 2.99 -20.54 4.22
N PRO A 17 3.15 -21.88 4.08
CA PRO A 17 3.20 -22.55 2.78
C PRO A 17 2.05 -22.19 1.82
N LYS A 18 0.83 -22.10 2.36
CA LYS A 18 -0.38 -21.70 1.62
C LYS A 18 -0.29 -20.31 0.99
N TYR A 19 0.47 -19.39 1.58
CA TYR A 19 0.57 -18.00 1.17
C TYR A 19 1.93 -17.64 0.53
N LYS A 20 2.82 -18.62 0.33
CA LYS A 20 4.09 -18.42 -0.40
C LYS A 20 3.91 -17.70 -1.75
N PRO A 21 2.94 -18.08 -2.61
CA PRO A 21 2.72 -17.37 -3.87
C PRO A 21 2.42 -15.88 -3.66
N LEU A 22 1.53 -15.54 -2.72
CA LEU A 22 1.15 -14.15 -2.46
C LEU A 22 2.36 -13.33 -1.98
N VAL A 23 3.08 -13.83 -0.97
CA VAL A 23 4.21 -13.11 -0.37
C VAL A 23 5.33 -12.93 -1.39
N TYR A 24 5.68 -13.97 -2.15
CA TYR A 24 6.75 -13.88 -3.14
C TYR A 24 6.36 -13.03 -4.35
N THR A 25 5.08 -13.01 -4.76
CA THR A 25 4.61 -12.08 -5.77
C THR A 25 4.75 -10.63 -5.30
N ALA A 26 4.36 -10.32 -4.06
CA ALA A 26 4.50 -8.96 -3.50
C ALA A 26 5.96 -8.52 -3.38
N LEU A 27 6.84 -9.43 -2.90
CA LEU A 27 8.28 -9.17 -2.81
C LEU A 27 8.90 -8.97 -4.21
N GLY A 28 8.55 -9.83 -5.16
CA GLY A 28 9.00 -9.74 -6.55
C GLY A 28 8.54 -8.44 -7.21
N ALA A 29 7.27 -8.06 -7.06
CA ALA A 29 6.72 -6.81 -7.57
C ALA A 29 7.45 -5.59 -6.98
N THR A 30 7.70 -5.56 -5.67
CA THR A 30 8.43 -4.48 -5.00
C THR A 30 9.90 -4.40 -5.45
N THR A 31 10.54 -5.55 -5.64
CA THR A 31 11.93 -5.63 -6.15
C THR A 31 12.03 -5.13 -7.59
N LEU A 32 11.11 -5.57 -8.46
CA LEU A 32 11.02 -5.11 -9.85
C LEU A 32 10.72 -3.61 -9.92
N ALA A 33 9.86 -3.09 -9.04
CA ALA A 33 9.58 -1.66 -8.94
C ALA A 33 10.82 -0.83 -8.56
N THR A 34 11.67 -1.38 -7.67
CA THR A 34 13.00 -0.79 -7.37
C THR A 34 13.89 -0.76 -8.61
N GLY A 35 13.96 -1.83 -9.40
CA GLY A 35 14.70 -1.80 -10.67
C GLY A 35 14.10 -0.80 -11.67
N ALA A 36 12.76 -0.71 -11.72
CA ALA A 36 12.03 0.13 -12.65
C ALA A 36 12.33 1.63 -12.50
N VAL A 37 12.60 2.12 -11.29
CA VAL A 37 12.93 3.55 -11.09
C VAL A 37 14.26 3.97 -11.73
N PHE A 38 15.15 3.01 -12.01
CA PHE A 38 16.42 3.23 -12.72
C PHE A 38 16.34 3.00 -14.23
N SER A 39 15.18 2.57 -14.75
CA SER A 39 14.96 2.36 -16.19
C SER A 39 15.20 3.65 -16.99
N SER A 40 15.55 3.57 -18.27
CA SER A 40 15.57 4.75 -19.15
C SER A 40 14.15 5.18 -19.57
N TRP A 41 13.13 4.34 -19.36
CA TRP A 41 11.77 4.56 -19.83
C TRP A 41 10.91 5.22 -18.74
N GLU A 42 10.48 6.46 -18.99
CA GLU A 42 9.69 7.23 -18.00
C GLU A 42 8.37 6.55 -17.60
N SER A 43 7.69 5.81 -18.50
CA SER A 43 6.48 5.08 -18.13
C SER A 43 6.76 4.00 -17.09
N ILE A 44 7.85 3.24 -17.27
CA ILE A 44 8.30 2.20 -16.33
C ILE A 44 8.66 2.84 -14.98
N LYS A 45 9.38 3.98 -14.99
CA LYS A 45 9.68 4.71 -13.75
C LYS A 45 8.43 5.15 -13.00
N ILE A 46 7.42 5.66 -13.70
CA ILE A 46 6.16 6.11 -13.07
C ILE A 46 5.46 4.93 -12.39
N ILE A 47 5.37 3.78 -13.07
CA ILE A 47 4.77 2.57 -12.50
C ILE A 47 5.57 2.11 -11.27
N GLY A 48 6.88 1.97 -11.40
CA GLY A 48 7.77 1.56 -10.31
C GLY A 48 7.68 2.49 -9.10
N LEU A 49 7.75 3.81 -9.34
CA LEU A 49 7.64 4.82 -8.29
C LEU A 49 6.29 4.78 -7.57
N THR A 50 5.20 4.54 -8.31
CA THR A 50 3.85 4.42 -7.73
C THR A 50 3.76 3.19 -6.82
N ILE A 51 4.26 2.03 -7.28
CA ILE A 51 4.32 0.80 -6.49
C ILE A 51 5.17 1.00 -5.23
N LEU A 52 6.38 1.56 -5.35
CA LEU A 52 7.28 1.76 -4.20
C LEU A 52 6.69 2.73 -3.18
N THR A 53 6.08 3.82 -3.62
CA THR A 53 5.42 4.78 -2.71
C THR A 53 4.26 4.12 -1.99
N GLY A 54 3.45 3.33 -2.70
CA GLY A 54 2.36 2.55 -2.14
C GLY A 54 2.83 1.52 -1.10
N CYS A 55 3.83 0.71 -1.43
CA CYS A 55 4.41 -0.26 -0.50
C CYS A 55 5.04 0.42 0.72
N ALA A 56 5.76 1.53 0.55
CA ALA A 56 6.32 2.28 1.67
C ALA A 56 5.21 2.82 2.60
N TYR A 57 4.13 3.36 2.02
CA TYR A 57 2.93 3.75 2.75
C TYR A 57 2.31 2.56 3.50
N GLY A 58 2.04 1.44 2.81
CA GLY A 58 1.42 0.26 3.38
C GLY A 58 2.22 -0.30 4.55
N ILE A 59 3.54 -0.41 4.39
CA ILE A 59 4.44 -0.86 5.47
C ILE A 59 4.36 0.10 6.65
N ALA A 60 4.46 1.42 6.43
CA ALA A 60 4.39 2.40 7.52
C ALA A 60 3.03 2.37 8.25
N ASN A 61 1.94 2.25 7.50
CA ASN A 61 0.59 2.11 8.04
C ASN A 61 0.46 0.85 8.91
N ASP A 62 0.95 -0.28 8.40
CA ASP A 62 0.82 -1.57 9.06
C ASP A 62 1.79 -1.71 10.24
N MET A 63 2.89 -0.94 10.28
CA MET A 63 3.73 -0.85 11.48
C MET A 63 2.93 -0.34 12.68
N ILE A 64 1.95 0.54 12.48
CA ILE A 64 1.07 1.00 13.54
C ILE A 64 -0.03 -0.03 13.79
N ALA A 65 -0.69 -0.52 12.73
CA ALA A 65 -1.84 -1.42 12.88
C ALA A 65 -1.49 -2.78 13.50
N CYS A 66 -0.38 -3.40 13.12
CA CYS A 66 0.07 -4.65 13.72
C CYS A 66 0.34 -4.54 15.23
N ARG A 67 0.62 -3.33 15.73
CA ARG A 67 0.81 -3.05 17.17
C ARG A 67 -0.50 -2.75 17.90
N ASP A 68 -1.52 -2.29 17.17
CA ASP A 68 -2.86 -2.06 17.73
C ASP A 68 -3.66 -3.37 17.83
N CYS A 69 -3.58 -4.25 16.83
CA CYS A 69 -4.21 -5.57 16.84
C CYS A 69 -3.54 -6.50 15.81
N ILE A 70 -2.77 -7.47 16.30
CA ILE A 70 -2.04 -8.44 15.44
C ILE A 70 -2.96 -9.56 14.94
N GLU A 71 -4.08 -9.80 15.63
CA GLU A 71 -5.12 -10.77 15.30
C GLU A 71 -5.85 -10.39 14.01
N TYR A 72 -5.91 -9.09 13.69
CA TYR A 72 -6.49 -8.55 12.45
C TYR A 72 -5.74 -9.03 11.19
N PHE A 73 -4.44 -9.35 11.32
CA PHE A 73 -3.52 -9.59 10.21
C PHE A 73 -3.54 -11.03 9.68
N THR A 74 -4.74 -11.53 9.42
CA THR A 74 -5.03 -12.81 8.77
C THR A 74 -5.58 -12.60 7.36
N VAL A 75 -5.37 -13.56 6.47
CA VAL A 75 -5.91 -13.53 5.11
C VAL A 75 -7.42 -13.57 5.15
N GLY A 76 -8.07 -12.48 4.75
CA GLY A 76 -9.53 -12.33 4.82
C GLY A 76 -10.04 -11.75 6.15
N HIS A 77 -9.15 -11.35 7.07
CA HIS A 77 -9.52 -10.75 8.35
C HIS A 77 -10.54 -11.60 9.11
N PHE A 78 -10.28 -12.90 9.23
CA PHE A 78 -11.03 -13.75 10.15
C PHE A 78 -10.22 -13.95 11.43
N TYR A 79 -10.90 -13.97 12.57
CA TYR A 79 -10.25 -14.21 13.84
C TYR A 79 -9.84 -15.68 13.93
N ASP A 80 -8.53 -15.95 13.92
CA ASP A 80 -7.97 -17.28 14.16
C ASP A 80 -7.28 -17.39 15.53
N GLY A 81 -7.51 -16.41 16.41
CA GLY A 81 -6.73 -16.21 17.62
C GLY A 81 -5.26 -15.95 17.28
N LEU A 82 -4.37 -16.80 17.80
CA LEU A 82 -2.93 -16.73 17.58
C LEU A 82 -2.37 -17.98 16.87
N ASN A 83 -3.23 -18.68 16.13
CA ASN A 83 -2.89 -19.99 15.53
C ASN A 83 -1.93 -19.93 14.33
N LEU A 84 -1.52 -18.73 13.89
CA LEU A 84 -0.56 -18.43 12.80
C LEU A 84 -0.90 -18.99 11.39
N ALA A 85 -1.77 -20.00 11.28
CA ALA A 85 -2.11 -20.69 10.05
C ALA A 85 -2.71 -19.79 8.96
N SER A 86 -3.33 -18.68 9.39
CA SER A 86 -4.04 -17.76 8.50
C SER A 86 -3.23 -16.52 8.15
N ARG A 87 -2.01 -16.42 8.66
CA ARG A 87 -1.12 -15.26 8.44
C ARG A 87 -0.16 -15.55 7.29
N PRO A 88 0.19 -14.56 6.45
CA PRO A 88 1.20 -14.75 5.41
C PRO A 88 2.57 -15.14 5.98
N VAL A 89 2.89 -14.64 7.17
CA VAL A 89 4.13 -14.95 7.90
C VAL A 89 3.78 -15.68 9.19
N GLN A 90 4.46 -16.79 9.46
CA GLN A 90 4.34 -17.61 10.68
C GLN A 90 5.04 -16.95 11.87
N SER A 91 4.61 -15.74 12.21
CA SER A 91 5.17 -14.97 13.32
C SER A 91 4.12 -14.04 13.93
N LEU A 92 4.21 -13.83 15.25
CA LEU A 92 3.50 -12.75 15.95
C LEU A 92 4.32 -11.46 16.02
N ASN A 93 5.49 -11.41 15.40
CA ASN A 93 6.28 -10.19 15.36
C ASN A 93 5.53 -9.12 14.53
N PRO A 94 5.14 -7.98 15.13
CA PRO A 94 4.35 -6.97 14.44
C PRO A 94 5.12 -6.33 13.28
N SER A 95 6.45 -6.20 13.38
CA SER A 95 7.26 -5.62 12.31
C SER A 95 7.33 -6.53 11.08
N LEU A 96 7.43 -7.85 11.28
CA LEU A 96 7.44 -8.80 10.17
C LEU A 96 6.10 -8.86 9.45
N ASN A 97 5.00 -8.86 10.21
CA ASN A 97 3.65 -8.80 9.64
C ASN A 97 3.43 -7.49 8.91
N ALA A 98 3.86 -6.36 9.47
CA ALA A 98 3.74 -5.04 8.84
C ALA A 98 4.48 -4.95 7.50
N ILE A 99 5.68 -5.52 7.41
CA ILE A 99 6.43 -5.56 6.14
C ILE A 99 5.68 -6.39 5.10
N ALA A 100 5.27 -7.62 5.46
CA ALA A 100 4.61 -8.53 4.54
C ALA A 100 3.24 -8.00 4.08
N TRP A 101 2.40 -7.61 5.02
CA TRP A 101 1.06 -7.09 4.74
C TRP A 101 1.09 -5.75 4.03
N GLY A 102 1.97 -4.84 4.46
CA GLY A 102 2.13 -3.55 3.83
C GLY A 102 2.41 -3.67 2.33
N MET A 103 3.29 -4.59 1.92
CA MET A 103 3.53 -4.87 0.51
C MET A 103 2.33 -5.57 -0.15
N LEU A 104 1.86 -6.68 0.42
CA LEU A 104 0.77 -7.51 -0.10
C LEU A 104 -0.50 -6.70 -0.41
N ALA A 105 -0.85 -5.82 0.53
CA ALA A 105 -2.05 -5.02 0.50
C ALA A 105 -2.02 -3.95 -0.60
N THR A 106 -0.87 -3.28 -0.79
CA THR A 106 -0.83 -2.06 -1.61
C THR A 106 -0.31 -2.28 -3.02
N TRP A 107 0.57 -3.25 -3.27
CA TRP A 107 1.22 -3.40 -4.58
C TRP A 107 0.26 -3.54 -5.76
N PRO A 108 -0.86 -4.32 -5.70
CA PRO A 108 -1.72 -4.52 -6.87
C PRO A 108 -2.45 -3.23 -7.26
N VAL A 109 -2.97 -2.52 -6.26
CA VAL A 109 -3.69 -1.25 -6.43
C VAL A 109 -2.74 -0.19 -6.99
N CYS A 110 -1.52 -0.13 -6.45
CA CYS A 110 -0.52 0.85 -6.88
C CYS A 110 0.07 0.52 -8.27
N ALA A 111 0.13 -0.76 -8.65
CA ALA A 111 0.50 -1.15 -10.01
C ALA A 111 -0.54 -0.67 -11.02
N LEU A 112 -1.84 -0.89 -10.74
CA LEU A 112 -2.92 -0.39 -11.59
C LEU A 112 -2.91 1.15 -11.68
N ALA A 113 -2.81 1.84 -10.55
CA ALA A 113 -2.69 3.29 -10.50
C ALA A 113 -1.48 3.79 -11.29
N GLY A 114 -0.33 3.13 -11.15
CA GLY A 114 0.90 3.44 -11.88
C GLY A 114 0.73 3.30 -13.40
N VAL A 115 0.02 2.27 -13.86
CA VAL A 115 -0.31 2.09 -15.29
C VAL A 115 -1.18 3.26 -15.79
N ILE A 116 -2.23 3.63 -15.05
CA ILE A 116 -3.10 4.76 -15.39
C ILE A 116 -2.30 6.07 -15.45
N LEU A 117 -1.53 6.38 -14.39
CA LEU A 117 -0.72 7.59 -14.32
C LEU A 117 0.34 7.63 -15.43
N SER A 118 1.01 6.52 -15.72
CA SER A 118 2.00 6.45 -16.78
C SER A 118 1.36 6.67 -18.16
N THR A 119 0.17 6.13 -18.39
CA THR A 119 -0.58 6.32 -19.63
C THR A 119 -0.95 7.78 -19.80
N ILE A 120 -1.58 8.39 -18.79
CA ILE A 120 -2.00 9.79 -18.84
C ILE A 120 -0.80 10.76 -18.93
N ALA A 121 0.34 10.42 -18.33
CA ALA A 121 1.54 11.26 -18.40
C ALA A 121 2.29 11.17 -19.74
N ARG A 122 2.21 10.03 -20.44
CA ARG A 122 3.13 9.68 -21.53
C ARG A 122 2.46 9.42 -22.88
N ALA A 123 1.19 8.99 -22.89
CA ALA A 123 0.48 8.65 -24.11
C ALA A 123 0.40 9.88 -25.04
N PRO A 124 0.57 9.67 -26.35
CA PRO A 124 0.32 10.72 -27.33
C PRO A 124 -1.16 11.10 -27.29
N LEU A 125 -1.44 12.39 -27.23
CA LEU A 125 -2.80 12.94 -27.34
C LEU A 125 -2.79 13.95 -28.48
N PRO A 126 -3.85 14.03 -29.32
CA PRO A 126 -3.90 14.96 -30.44
C PRO A 126 -3.60 16.41 -30.00
N GLY A 127 -2.56 17.01 -30.60
CA GLY A 127 -2.11 18.37 -30.31
C GLY A 127 -1.36 18.56 -28.98
N ILE A 128 -1.18 17.53 -28.15
CA ILE A 128 -0.49 17.65 -26.85
C ILE A 128 0.86 16.93 -26.90
N THR A 129 1.94 17.70 -27.03
CA THR A 129 3.32 17.19 -27.07
C THR A 129 3.96 17.08 -25.68
N LEU A 130 3.45 17.81 -24.69
CA LEU A 130 3.97 17.78 -23.32
C LEU A 130 3.83 16.37 -22.74
N LYS A 131 4.94 15.81 -22.25
CA LYS A 131 4.97 14.56 -21.50
C LYS A 131 5.51 14.82 -20.10
N ILE A 132 4.80 14.35 -19.08
CA ILE A 132 5.23 14.51 -17.68
C ILE A 132 6.25 13.43 -17.34
N LYS A 133 7.30 13.80 -16.60
CA LYS A 133 8.37 12.89 -16.15
C LYS A 133 8.10 12.35 -14.75
N ALA A 134 8.64 11.19 -14.41
CA ALA A 134 8.45 10.57 -13.09
C ALA A 134 8.86 11.51 -11.94
N LYS A 135 9.97 12.24 -12.10
CA LYS A 135 10.46 13.21 -11.10
C LYS A 135 9.46 14.34 -10.78
N GLN A 136 8.56 14.66 -11.70
CA GLN A 136 7.54 15.68 -11.51
C GLN A 136 6.32 15.13 -10.76
N ILE A 137 6.10 13.82 -10.81
CA ILE A 137 4.97 13.13 -10.16
C ILE A 137 5.35 12.71 -8.72
N ALA A 138 6.62 12.36 -8.50
CA ALA A 138 7.17 11.90 -7.21
C ALA A 138 6.74 12.70 -5.96
N PRO A 139 6.88 14.05 -5.91
CA PRO A 139 6.52 14.79 -4.70
C PRO A 139 5.02 14.69 -4.38
N TYR A 140 4.15 14.62 -5.38
CA TYR A 140 2.71 14.51 -5.18
C TYR A 140 2.32 13.13 -4.63
N LEU A 141 2.96 12.06 -5.11
CA LEU A 141 2.77 10.72 -4.55
C LEU A 141 3.21 10.66 -3.08
N ALA A 142 4.35 11.27 -2.75
CA ALA A 142 4.86 11.31 -1.37
C ALA A 142 3.94 12.13 -0.45
N ILE A 143 3.48 13.30 -0.89
CA ILE A 143 2.53 14.13 -0.12
C ILE A 143 1.22 13.38 0.11
N ALA A 144 0.66 12.78 -0.94
CA ALA A 144 -0.57 11.97 -0.85
C ALA A 144 -0.42 10.82 0.16
N ALA A 145 0.70 10.09 0.13
CA ALA A 145 0.99 9.02 1.08
C ALA A 145 1.03 9.50 2.54
N VAL A 146 1.67 10.64 2.81
CA VAL A 146 1.76 11.22 4.17
C VAL A 146 0.40 11.72 4.66
N LEU A 147 -0.37 12.40 3.80
CA LEU A 147 -1.72 12.86 4.12
C LEU A 147 -2.64 11.67 4.40
N THR A 148 -2.61 10.65 3.55
CA THR A 148 -3.38 9.42 3.72
C THR A 148 -3.05 8.74 5.05
N LEU A 149 -1.75 8.57 5.37
CA LEU A 149 -1.33 7.96 6.63
C LEU A 149 -1.86 8.75 7.83
N THR A 150 -1.82 10.08 7.75
CA THR A 150 -2.32 10.96 8.81
C THR A 150 -3.82 10.83 9.01
N ILE A 151 -4.60 10.88 7.93
CA ILE A 151 -6.07 10.76 7.96
C ILE A 151 -6.47 9.38 8.47
N ALA A 152 -5.84 8.32 7.96
CA ALA A 152 -6.09 6.94 8.38
C ALA A 152 -5.76 6.75 9.87
N HIS A 153 -4.67 7.34 10.36
CA HIS A 153 -4.31 7.31 11.77
C HIS A 153 -5.36 7.99 12.65
N ILE A 154 -5.73 9.24 12.35
CA ILE A 154 -6.74 9.98 13.12
C ILE A 154 -8.08 9.24 13.13
N GLY A 155 -8.55 8.82 11.96
CA GLY A 155 -9.80 8.08 11.82
C GLY A 155 -9.82 6.78 12.64
N SER A 156 -8.72 6.02 12.61
CA SER A 156 -8.60 4.79 13.37
C SER A 156 -8.61 5.01 14.89
N ARG A 157 -7.95 6.06 15.40
CA ARG A 157 -7.93 6.39 16.83
C ARG A 157 -9.30 6.86 17.31
N GLN A 158 -10.01 7.64 16.50
CA GLN A 158 -11.37 8.04 16.82
C GLN A 158 -12.33 6.84 16.88
N ALA A 159 -12.24 5.93 15.90
CA ALA A 159 -13.06 4.72 15.88
C ALA A 159 -12.77 3.81 17.09
N GLN A 160 -11.48 3.62 17.41
CA GLN A 160 -11.05 2.86 18.59
C GLN A 160 -11.66 3.44 19.87
N LYS A 161 -11.56 4.76 20.07
CA LYS A 161 -12.09 5.45 21.24
C LYS A 161 -13.61 5.29 21.37
N ILE A 162 -14.35 5.51 20.28
CA ILE A 162 -15.82 5.37 20.27
C ILE A 162 -16.24 3.96 20.72
N MET A 163 -15.55 2.93 20.22
CA MET A 163 -15.86 1.55 20.54
C MET A 163 -15.41 1.15 21.96
N GLN A 164 -14.37 1.78 22.52
CA GLN A 164 -13.98 1.61 23.92
C GLN A 164 -14.98 2.27 24.88
N GLU A 165 -15.49 3.46 24.54
CA GLU A 165 -16.48 4.19 25.34
C GLU A 165 -17.87 3.55 25.26
N ASN A 166 -18.19 2.92 24.12
CA ASN A 166 -19.46 2.24 23.89
C ASN A 166 -19.19 0.84 23.32
N PRO A 167 -18.79 -0.14 24.14
CA PRO A 167 -18.52 -1.49 23.65
C PRO A 167 -19.78 -2.12 23.06
N PHE A 168 -19.70 -2.55 21.81
CA PHE A 168 -20.74 -3.34 21.16
C PHE A 168 -20.11 -4.47 20.35
N ALA A 169 -20.82 -5.58 20.25
CA ALA A 169 -20.41 -6.69 19.41
C ALA A 169 -20.68 -6.34 17.93
N LYS A 170 -19.63 -5.93 17.22
CA LYS A 170 -19.64 -5.73 15.75
C LYS A 170 -19.20 -6.99 15.01
N TYR A 171 -18.26 -7.72 15.59
CA TYR A 171 -17.63 -8.90 15.00
C TYR A 171 -17.95 -10.13 15.85
N HIS A 172 -18.74 -11.05 15.32
CA HIS A 172 -19.22 -12.20 16.10
C HIS A 172 -18.10 -13.13 16.59
N ASP A 173 -17.06 -13.29 15.79
CA ASP A 173 -15.95 -14.21 16.09
C ASP A 173 -14.78 -13.56 16.81
N VAL A 174 -14.81 -12.24 17.06
CA VAL A 174 -13.72 -11.50 17.71
C VAL A 174 -14.09 -11.23 19.18
N PRO A 175 -13.24 -11.62 20.15
CA PRO A 175 -13.44 -11.30 21.57
C PRO A 175 -13.70 -9.81 21.79
N LEU A 176 -14.63 -9.48 22.70
CA LEU A 176 -15.13 -8.12 22.91
C LEU A 176 -14.00 -7.12 23.24
N ASP A 177 -12.99 -7.56 23.99
CA ASP A 177 -11.80 -6.80 24.38
C ASP A 177 -10.87 -6.48 23.20
N LEU A 178 -10.92 -7.26 22.11
CA LEU A 178 -10.13 -7.03 20.89
C LEU A 178 -10.87 -6.21 19.84
N GLN A 179 -12.20 -6.08 19.91
CA GLN A 179 -12.99 -5.48 18.83
C GLN A 179 -12.64 -4.01 18.56
N ALA A 180 -12.29 -3.24 19.60
CA ALA A 180 -11.89 -1.85 19.42
C ALA A 180 -10.58 -1.70 18.62
N GLY A 181 -9.57 -2.53 18.92
CA GLY A 181 -8.32 -2.58 18.16
C GLY A 181 -8.55 -3.11 16.73
N TRP A 182 -9.40 -4.11 16.60
CA TRP A 182 -9.80 -4.68 15.32
C TRP A 182 -10.47 -3.65 14.40
N GLU A 183 -11.45 -2.90 14.92
CA GLU A 183 -12.13 -1.84 14.18
C GLU A 183 -11.16 -0.72 13.82
N ALA A 184 -10.22 -0.36 14.71
CA ALA A 184 -9.19 0.63 14.40
C ALA A 184 -8.36 0.21 13.18
N CYS A 185 -7.91 -1.05 13.14
CA CYS A 185 -7.18 -1.62 11.99
C CYS A 185 -8.03 -1.63 10.72
N ASN A 186 -9.31 -2.04 10.82
CA ASN A 186 -10.26 -2.04 9.71
C ASN A 186 -10.44 -0.64 9.10
N ILE A 187 -10.74 0.36 9.94
CA ILE A 187 -10.91 1.76 9.51
C ILE A 187 -9.62 2.30 8.91
N ARG A 188 -8.47 2.02 9.51
CA ARG A 188 -7.17 2.46 9.00
C ARG A 188 -6.91 1.94 7.58
N ASN A 189 -7.05 0.64 7.39
CA ASN A 189 -6.78 -0.01 6.10
C ASN A 189 -7.80 0.39 5.03
N LEU A 190 -9.09 0.43 5.37
CA LEU A 190 -10.13 0.87 4.45
C LEU A 190 -9.93 2.34 4.01
N THR A 191 -9.53 3.20 4.94
CA THR A 191 -9.21 4.61 4.63
C THR A 191 -8.03 4.67 3.67
N GLY A 192 -6.97 3.92 3.94
CA GLY A 192 -5.81 3.82 3.05
C GLY A 192 -6.16 3.43 1.62
N TYR A 193 -6.98 2.38 1.44
CA TYR A 193 -7.42 1.95 0.12
C TYR A 193 -8.24 3.00 -0.63
N LYS A 194 -9.18 3.64 0.07
CA LYS A 194 -10.04 4.68 -0.53
C LYS A 194 -9.23 5.91 -0.91
N ALA A 195 -8.33 6.34 -0.04
CA ALA A 195 -7.47 7.49 -0.28
C ALA A 195 -6.49 7.23 -1.43
N LEU A 196 -5.83 6.06 -1.47
CA LEU A 196 -4.97 5.67 -2.60
C LEU A 196 -5.70 5.71 -3.95
N ALA A 197 -6.94 5.21 -4.01
CA ALA A 197 -7.76 5.26 -5.21
C ALA A 197 -8.10 6.72 -5.60
N LEU A 198 -8.59 7.51 -4.64
CA LEU A 198 -8.98 8.90 -4.86
C LEU A 198 -7.78 9.77 -5.27
N ASP A 199 -6.67 9.69 -4.55
CA ASP A 199 -5.45 10.45 -4.80
C ASP A 199 -4.89 10.16 -6.19
N SER A 200 -4.93 8.88 -6.62
CA SER A 200 -4.52 8.49 -7.96
C SER A 200 -5.41 9.11 -9.04
N MET A 201 -6.72 9.19 -8.81
CA MET A 201 -7.66 9.86 -9.72
C MET A 201 -7.41 11.37 -9.78
N VAL A 202 -7.26 12.02 -8.63
CA VAL A 202 -6.99 13.46 -8.55
C VAL A 202 -5.68 13.80 -9.26
N LEU A 203 -4.62 13.03 -9.02
CA LEU A 203 -3.33 13.23 -9.65
C LEU A 203 -3.39 12.97 -11.17
N ALA A 204 -4.12 11.95 -11.61
CA ALA A 204 -4.36 11.68 -13.03
C ALA A 204 -5.06 12.87 -13.72
N ILE A 205 -6.12 13.41 -13.10
CA ILE A 205 -6.85 14.58 -13.61
C ILE A 205 -5.91 15.80 -13.64
N GLY A 206 -5.13 16.03 -12.59
CA GLY A 206 -4.17 17.13 -12.52
C GLY A 206 -3.10 17.07 -13.61
N ILE A 207 -2.53 15.88 -13.86
CA ILE A 207 -1.58 15.65 -14.96
C ILE A 207 -2.22 15.98 -16.30
N LEU A 208 -3.42 15.48 -16.56
CA LEU A 208 -4.13 15.74 -17.82
C LEU A 208 -4.43 17.23 -18.00
N ALA A 209 -4.90 17.91 -16.96
CA ALA A 209 -5.20 19.34 -16.98
C ALA A 209 -3.94 20.17 -17.30
N VAL A 210 -2.81 19.90 -16.64
CA VAL A 210 -1.54 20.58 -16.92
C VAL A 210 -1.10 20.37 -18.37
N ARG A 211 -1.27 19.15 -18.91
CA ARG A 211 -0.95 18.85 -20.31
C ARG A 211 -1.83 19.64 -21.30
N ILE A 212 -3.12 19.78 -21.01
CA ILE A 212 -4.07 20.52 -21.84
C ILE A 212 -3.82 22.03 -21.77
N LEU A 213 -3.65 22.58 -20.58
CA LEU A 213 -3.46 24.03 -20.39
C LEU A 213 -2.20 24.52 -21.09
N LYS A 214 -1.08 23.80 -20.94
CA LYS A 214 0.18 24.19 -21.58
C LYS A 214 0.13 24.13 -23.11
N ARG A 215 -0.74 23.30 -23.69
CA ARG A 215 -0.99 23.31 -25.14
C ARG A 215 -1.61 24.65 -25.57
N ARG A 216 -2.61 25.13 -24.84
CA ARG A 216 -3.31 26.39 -25.17
C ARG A 216 -2.35 27.58 -25.14
N ASP A 217 -1.44 27.59 -24.17
CA ASP A 217 -0.43 28.65 -24.06
C ASP A 217 0.48 28.69 -25.30
N MET A 218 0.88 27.52 -25.83
CA MET A 218 1.70 27.42 -27.04
C MET A 218 0.95 27.77 -28.34
N GLU A 219 -0.37 27.64 -28.38
CA GLU A 219 -1.19 28.04 -29.53
C GLU A 219 -1.47 29.56 -29.54
N SER A 220 -1.31 30.23 -28.39
CA SER A 220 -1.54 31.67 -28.23
C SER A 220 -0.30 32.55 -28.41
N SER A 221 0.90 31.95 -28.45
CA SER A 221 2.20 32.62 -28.62
C SER A 221 2.67 32.58 -30.06
#